data_AF-A0A520PFE0-F1
#
_entry.id   AF-A0A520PFE0-F1
#
_cell.length_a   1.000
_cell.length_b   1.000
_cell.length_c   1.000
_cell.angle_alpha   90.00
_cell.angle_beta   90.00
_cell.angle_gamma   90.00
#
_symmetry.space_group_name_H-M   'P 1'
#
loop_
_entity.id
_entity.type
_entity.pdbx_description
1 polymer ?
#
loop_
_entity_poly.entity_id
_entity_poly.type
_entity_poly.pdbx_seq_one_letter_code
_entity_poly.pdbx_strand_id
1 'polypeptide(L)'
;MMRLQAVLGDITELDVDAIVNSCNNQMHLGYSEISKSIQEITEGRIQQALLHDPNLELPVPLGTVCVTKGDLLPCRWIFHLATHRSWEEMSRDAHLEEGDQEFWEIVQELVIDAIRAGLNNLIITCEEFKAKSIAIPLIGSGSLGFPTSLMADVILGTLHQFLEEVPTNHLQKIQVVTLDEQVFQALKVRIEDIDWDFAKGKNFASEEDWEEFLAETDSESPVSNNPTLGSEPERGILEKEIEELRKQLQTFRQREKRLLRKIEELVLENKELKSQAPGANWGQSQPIDLWARVDLPSPLAYAQNLRMAETDPNRCHINMLNAIGIVSKYFSALICAEYLHAGCFSEELNSELRHRFRQGPMTDGSWVWVGKRIAKAFYDADFCGQLVREVPRAWITERGEWSGLSEALQQLVSYRNRIHDPVNADSGHASAWLELVLPVWVQMCKYSEPITSYELLFIDQISDFSGDLGEEVSYSIKRLRGGFFVPPSETLKLRQHLKSGRLYLQSANSPDLLSLHPFLTYEYSRVTNNRETFCLDQIQHSTLHYKAFRYAHRSSLNDGKQFPL
;
A
#
# COMPACT_ATOMS: atom_id res chain seq x y z
N MET A 1 3.84 3.98 -31.23
CA MET A 1 4.64 4.84 -30.33
C MET A 1 3.67 5.51 -29.36
N MET A 2 3.96 5.62 -28.06
CA MET A 2 2.97 5.99 -27.04
C MET A 2 3.16 7.44 -26.54
N ARG A 3 2.13 8.28 -26.66
CA ARG A 3 2.10 9.71 -26.28
C ARG A 3 1.13 9.91 -25.12
N LEU A 4 1.61 10.45 -24.00
CA LEU A 4 0.79 10.91 -22.89
C LEU A 4 0.74 12.44 -22.89
N GLN A 5 -0.46 13.03 -22.82
CA GLN A 5 -0.60 14.49 -22.77
C GLN A 5 -1.82 14.93 -21.96
N ALA A 6 -1.73 16.13 -21.38
CA ALA A 6 -2.89 16.84 -20.87
C ALA A 6 -3.68 17.47 -22.03
N VAL A 7 -4.99 17.56 -21.90
CA VAL A 7 -5.88 18.22 -22.86
C VAL A 7 -6.88 19.09 -22.11
N LEU A 8 -6.97 20.35 -22.52
CA LEU A 8 -8.06 21.23 -22.11
C LEU A 8 -9.24 21.05 -23.08
N GLY A 9 -10.40 20.65 -22.57
CA GLY A 9 -11.61 20.54 -23.38
C GLY A 9 -12.65 19.60 -22.80
N ASP A 10 -13.79 19.53 -23.48
CA ASP A 10 -14.83 18.56 -23.18
C ASP A 10 -14.45 17.19 -23.75
N ILE A 11 -14.38 16.18 -22.88
CA ILE A 11 -14.06 14.81 -23.28
C ILE A 11 -15.08 14.23 -24.28
N THR A 12 -16.32 14.70 -24.26
CA THR A 12 -17.39 14.25 -25.15
C THR A 12 -17.28 14.81 -26.57
N GLU A 13 -16.38 15.77 -26.80
CA GLU A 13 -16.12 16.38 -28.12
C GLU A 13 -14.82 15.85 -28.76
N LEU A 14 -14.05 15.00 -28.06
CA LEU A 14 -12.76 14.53 -28.54
C LEU A 14 -12.90 13.38 -29.54
N ASP A 15 -12.28 13.57 -30.72
CA ASP A 15 -12.09 12.51 -31.71
C ASP A 15 -10.94 11.57 -31.28
N VAL A 16 -11.32 10.49 -30.60
CA VAL A 16 -10.43 9.43 -30.09
C VAL A 16 -11.10 8.08 -30.22
N ASP A 17 -10.32 7.00 -30.21
CA ASP A 17 -10.89 5.65 -30.29
C ASP A 17 -11.77 5.35 -29.06
N ALA A 18 -11.31 5.67 -27.84
CA ALA A 18 -12.07 5.44 -26.62
C ALA A 18 -12.10 6.67 -25.69
N ILE A 19 -13.26 6.95 -25.09
CA ILE A 19 -13.39 7.88 -23.96
C ILE A 19 -13.74 7.12 -22.69
N VAL A 20 -13.32 7.62 -21.53
CA VAL A 20 -13.63 7.01 -20.23
C VAL A 20 -14.78 7.74 -19.54
N ASN A 21 -15.76 6.96 -19.08
CA ASN A 21 -16.85 7.42 -18.24
C ASN A 21 -16.74 6.78 -16.84
N SER A 22 -16.67 7.61 -15.80
CA SER A 22 -16.67 7.15 -14.41
C SER A 22 -18.09 6.86 -13.93
N CYS A 23 -18.37 5.61 -13.57
CA CYS A 23 -19.69 5.13 -13.14
C CYS A 23 -19.65 4.49 -11.73
N ASN A 24 -20.82 4.27 -11.14
CA ASN A 24 -20.97 3.38 -9.99
C ASN A 24 -20.99 1.91 -10.42
N ASN A 25 -20.92 0.98 -9.46
CA ASN A 25 -20.95 -0.47 -9.69
C ASN A 25 -22.28 -1.00 -10.24
N GLN A 26 -23.34 -0.20 -10.24
CA GLN A 26 -24.62 -0.53 -10.87
C GLN A 26 -24.70 -0.06 -12.33
N MET A 27 -23.62 0.54 -12.85
CA MET A 27 -23.53 1.06 -14.22
C MET A 27 -24.64 2.06 -14.57
N HIS A 28 -25.07 2.84 -13.58
CA HIS A 28 -25.99 3.94 -13.77
C HIS A 28 -25.24 5.22 -14.15
N LEU A 29 -25.65 5.84 -15.25
CA LEU A 29 -25.15 7.11 -15.75
C LEU A 29 -25.86 8.29 -15.06
N GLY A 30 -25.23 9.46 -15.12
CA GLY A 30 -25.80 10.74 -14.68
C GLY A 30 -25.32 11.26 -13.32
N TYR A 31 -24.42 10.57 -12.63
CA TYR A 31 -23.88 11.03 -11.33
C TYR A 31 -22.75 12.05 -11.47
N SER A 32 -21.91 11.93 -12.50
CA SER A 32 -20.86 12.90 -12.82
C SER A 32 -21.26 13.75 -14.02
N GLU A 33 -20.69 14.95 -14.14
CA GLU A 33 -20.99 15.85 -15.26
C GLU A 33 -20.71 15.20 -16.62
N ILE A 34 -19.59 14.48 -16.76
CA ILE A 34 -19.28 13.71 -17.98
C ILE A 34 -20.35 12.65 -18.26
N SER A 35 -20.77 11.92 -17.21
CA SER A 35 -21.80 10.88 -17.33
C SER A 35 -23.16 11.45 -17.72
N LYS A 36 -23.50 12.66 -17.23
CA LYS A 36 -24.70 13.41 -17.64
C LYS A 36 -24.62 13.84 -19.10
N SER A 37 -23.50 14.43 -19.52
CA SER A 37 -23.31 14.83 -20.92
C SER A 37 -23.43 13.65 -21.87
N ILE A 38 -22.83 12.50 -21.55
CA ILE A 38 -22.99 11.26 -22.33
C ILE A 38 -24.46 10.83 -22.38
N GLN A 39 -25.17 10.86 -21.24
CA GLN A 39 -26.58 10.49 -21.17
C GLN A 39 -27.47 11.40 -22.04
N GLU A 40 -27.21 12.71 -22.01
CA GLU A 40 -27.96 13.72 -22.76
C GLU A 40 -27.69 13.62 -24.26
N ILE A 41 -26.41 13.57 -24.67
CA ILE A 41 -26.00 13.45 -26.07
C ILE A 41 -26.57 12.17 -26.69
N THR A 42 -26.52 11.06 -25.97
CA THR A 42 -26.97 9.75 -26.47
C THR A 42 -28.44 9.48 -26.22
N GLU A 43 -29.18 10.45 -25.68
CA GLU A 43 -30.61 10.36 -25.36
C GLU A 43 -30.95 9.10 -24.54
N GLY A 44 -30.03 8.70 -23.65
CA GLY A 44 -30.15 7.53 -22.79
C GLY A 44 -29.95 6.16 -23.46
N ARG A 45 -29.60 6.09 -24.75
CA ARG A 45 -29.34 4.82 -25.45
C ARG A 45 -28.17 4.05 -24.85
N ILE A 46 -27.12 4.73 -24.38
CA ILE A 46 -25.97 4.08 -23.72
C ILE A 46 -26.38 3.43 -22.40
N GLN A 47 -27.19 4.11 -21.58
CA GLN A 47 -27.75 3.50 -20.37
C GLN A 47 -28.58 2.26 -20.69
N GLN A 48 -29.41 2.32 -21.74
CA GLN A 48 -30.18 1.15 -22.18
C GLN A 48 -29.27 0.03 -22.67
N ALA A 49 -28.22 0.34 -23.43
CA ALA A 49 -27.26 -0.66 -23.91
C ALA A 49 -26.56 -1.40 -22.75
N LEU A 50 -26.15 -0.68 -21.70
CA LEU A 50 -25.58 -1.30 -20.51
C LEU A 50 -26.58 -2.19 -19.77
N LEU A 51 -27.78 -1.67 -19.46
CA LEU A 51 -28.78 -2.41 -18.66
C LEU A 51 -29.40 -3.61 -19.38
N HIS A 52 -29.35 -3.64 -20.72
CA HIS A 52 -29.86 -4.76 -21.51
C HIS A 52 -28.76 -5.68 -22.03
N ASP A 53 -27.50 -5.47 -21.66
CA ASP A 53 -26.42 -6.40 -22.01
C ASP A 53 -26.60 -7.71 -21.20
N PRO A 54 -26.91 -8.85 -21.86
CA PRO A 54 -27.13 -10.11 -21.15
C PRO A 54 -25.85 -10.67 -20.51
N ASN A 55 -24.67 -10.13 -20.86
CA ASN A 55 -23.39 -10.54 -20.29
C ASN A 55 -22.95 -9.65 -19.12
N LEU A 56 -23.70 -8.59 -18.82
CA LEU A 56 -23.38 -7.67 -17.73
C LEU A 56 -24.06 -8.13 -16.43
N GLU A 57 -23.27 -8.73 -15.53
CA GLU A 57 -23.73 -9.06 -14.18
C GLU A 57 -23.58 -7.85 -13.26
N LEU A 58 -24.70 -7.38 -12.70
CA LEU A 58 -24.75 -6.28 -11.72
C LEU A 58 -24.91 -6.84 -10.29
N PRO A 59 -24.28 -6.24 -9.26
CA PRO A 59 -23.30 -5.15 -9.35
C PRO A 59 -21.97 -5.63 -9.95
N VAL A 60 -21.36 -4.79 -10.77
CA VAL A 60 -20.05 -5.05 -11.36
C VAL A 60 -18.95 -4.86 -10.29
N PRO A 61 -17.90 -5.69 -10.26
CA PRO A 61 -16.74 -5.46 -9.39
C PRO A 61 -16.12 -4.07 -9.60
N LEU A 62 -15.60 -3.49 -8.52
CA LEU A 62 -14.90 -2.20 -8.60
C LEU A 62 -13.61 -2.34 -9.39
N GLY A 63 -13.28 -1.32 -10.19
CA GLY A 63 -12.16 -1.34 -11.12
C GLY A 63 -12.45 -2.04 -12.45
N THR A 64 -13.61 -2.67 -12.62
CA THR A 64 -13.98 -3.28 -13.90
C THR A 64 -14.36 -2.22 -14.94
N VAL A 65 -14.02 -2.49 -16.20
CA VAL A 65 -14.35 -1.67 -17.37
C VAL A 65 -15.41 -2.38 -18.20
N CYS A 66 -16.57 -1.74 -18.37
CA CYS A 66 -17.62 -2.18 -19.30
C CYS A 66 -17.56 -1.34 -20.58
N VAL A 67 -17.75 -1.95 -21.73
CA VAL A 67 -17.54 -1.29 -23.03
C VAL A 67 -18.85 -1.16 -23.78
N THR A 68 -19.15 0.05 -24.26
CA THR A 68 -20.21 0.30 -25.24
C THR A 68 -19.64 0.99 -26.48
N LYS A 69 -20.45 1.10 -27.54
CA LYS A 69 -20.12 1.95 -28.69
C LYS A 69 -20.36 3.43 -28.33
N GLY A 70 -19.68 4.35 -29.02
CA GLY A 70 -19.83 5.81 -28.82
C GLY A 70 -21.22 6.40 -29.10
N ASP A 71 -22.10 5.69 -29.80
CA ASP A 71 -23.38 6.21 -30.29
C ASP A 71 -23.21 7.51 -31.10
N LEU A 72 -23.67 8.65 -30.57
CA LEU A 72 -23.55 9.97 -31.20
C LEU A 72 -22.25 10.72 -30.86
N LEU A 73 -21.42 10.16 -29.96
CA LEU A 73 -20.15 10.76 -29.58
C LEU A 73 -19.09 10.52 -30.68
N PRO A 74 -18.12 11.44 -30.86
CA PRO A 74 -17.03 11.31 -31.83
C PRO A 74 -15.97 10.27 -31.43
N CYS A 75 -16.35 9.23 -30.70
CA CYS A 75 -15.47 8.12 -30.34
C CYS A 75 -16.06 6.78 -30.78
N ARG A 76 -15.21 5.77 -30.92
CA ARG A 76 -15.66 4.42 -31.30
C ARG A 76 -16.24 3.69 -30.11
N TRP A 77 -15.62 3.84 -28.94
CA TRP A 77 -15.98 3.15 -27.71
C TRP A 77 -16.10 4.11 -26.52
N ILE A 78 -16.99 3.75 -25.60
CA ILE A 78 -17.07 4.34 -24.26
C ILE A 78 -16.67 3.26 -23.27
N PHE A 79 -15.65 3.53 -22.47
CA PHE A 79 -15.17 2.66 -21.42
C PHE A 79 -15.77 3.15 -20.09
N HIS A 80 -16.75 2.41 -19.58
CA HIS A 80 -17.46 2.67 -18.33
C HIS A 80 -16.71 2.02 -17.18
N LEU A 81 -16.05 2.83 -16.36
CA LEU A 81 -15.28 2.34 -15.22
C LEU A 81 -16.13 2.32 -13.94
N ALA A 82 -16.23 1.15 -13.29
CA ALA A 82 -16.83 1.01 -11.97
C ALA A 82 -15.89 1.58 -10.89
N THR A 83 -16.21 2.75 -10.33
CA THR A 83 -15.32 3.45 -9.38
C THR A 83 -15.77 3.39 -7.92
N HIS A 84 -17.06 3.26 -7.68
CA HIS A 84 -17.65 3.31 -6.33
C HIS A 84 -18.96 2.52 -6.28
N ARG A 85 -19.40 2.17 -5.06
CA ARG A 85 -20.75 1.63 -4.80
C ARG A 85 -21.69 2.78 -4.43
N SER A 86 -22.98 2.49 -4.19
CA SER A 86 -23.84 3.50 -3.56
C SER A 86 -23.33 3.86 -2.16
N TRP A 87 -23.61 5.09 -1.71
CA TRP A 87 -23.19 5.55 -0.38
C TRP A 87 -23.78 4.68 0.73
N GLU A 88 -25.02 4.22 0.56
CA GLU A 88 -25.72 3.34 1.48
C GLU A 88 -25.05 1.96 1.57
N GLU A 89 -24.62 1.40 0.44
CA GLU A 89 -23.86 0.14 0.42
C GLU A 89 -22.51 0.30 1.11
N MET A 90 -21.78 1.39 0.82
CA MET A 90 -20.48 1.65 1.42
C MET A 90 -20.58 1.85 2.94
N SER A 91 -21.57 2.60 3.43
CA SER A 91 -21.80 2.81 4.87
C SER A 91 -22.17 1.53 5.59
N ARG A 92 -23.05 0.71 5.00
CA ARG A 92 -23.45 -0.58 5.57
C ARG A 92 -22.27 -1.55 5.70
N ASP A 93 -21.44 -1.64 4.65
CA ASP A 93 -20.29 -2.54 4.61
C ASP A 93 -19.17 -2.10 5.58
N ALA A 94 -19.05 -0.80 5.81
CA ALA A 94 -18.10 -0.25 6.77
C ALA A 94 -18.55 -0.38 8.23
N HIS A 95 -19.83 -0.70 8.50
CA HIS A 95 -20.44 -0.68 9.83
C HIS A 95 -20.27 0.67 10.57
N LEU A 96 -20.19 1.77 9.82
CA LEU A 96 -19.96 3.12 10.32
C LEU A 96 -21.05 4.05 9.80
N GLU A 97 -21.45 5.04 10.61
CA GLU A 97 -22.48 6.00 10.23
C GLU A 97 -21.91 7.08 9.29
N GLU A 98 -22.78 7.64 8.43
CA GLU A 98 -22.42 8.75 7.55
C GLU A 98 -22.00 9.97 8.39
N GLY A 99 -20.69 10.21 8.49
CA GLY A 99 -20.13 11.29 9.32
C GLY A 99 -18.86 10.92 10.08
N ASP A 100 -18.54 9.64 10.24
CA ASP A 100 -17.30 9.18 10.85
C ASP A 100 -16.09 9.43 9.92
N GLN A 101 -14.97 9.95 10.43
CA GLN A 101 -13.76 10.16 9.61
C GLN A 101 -13.25 8.83 9.07
N GLU A 102 -13.30 7.79 9.91
CA GLU A 102 -12.86 6.45 9.56
C GLU A 102 -13.69 5.88 8.40
N PHE A 103 -14.98 6.25 8.32
CA PHE A 103 -15.82 5.91 7.18
C PHE A 103 -15.31 6.58 5.90
N TRP A 104 -15.02 7.89 5.96
CA TRP A 104 -14.51 8.64 4.81
C TRP A 104 -13.14 8.14 4.34
N GLU A 105 -12.24 7.79 5.27
CA GLU A 105 -10.91 7.25 4.93
C GLU A 105 -11.01 5.89 4.24
N ILE A 106 -11.83 4.97 4.76
CA ILE A 106 -12.04 3.64 4.15
C ILE A 106 -12.66 3.78 2.76
N VAL A 107 -13.66 4.64 2.60
CA VAL A 107 -14.29 4.88 1.29
C VAL A 107 -13.30 5.52 0.32
N GLN A 108 -12.48 6.44 0.80
CA GLN A 108 -11.44 7.06 -0.02
C GLN A 108 -10.41 6.05 -0.52
N GLU A 109 -9.90 5.18 0.36
CA GLU A 109 -8.99 4.10 0.00
C GLU A 109 -9.62 3.17 -1.04
N LEU A 110 -10.85 2.70 -0.79
CA LEU A 110 -11.57 1.79 -1.68
C LEU A 110 -11.75 2.37 -3.08
N VAL A 111 -12.13 3.65 -3.18
CA VAL A 111 -12.34 4.32 -4.46
C VAL A 111 -11.02 4.55 -5.19
N ILE A 112 -9.95 4.94 -4.47
CA ILE A 112 -8.63 5.09 -5.08
C ILE A 112 -8.13 3.75 -5.61
N ASP A 113 -8.28 2.66 -4.85
CA ASP A 113 -7.86 1.33 -5.29
C ASP A 113 -8.70 0.82 -6.47
N ALA A 114 -10.00 1.10 -6.48
CA ALA A 114 -10.86 0.86 -7.64
C ALA A 114 -10.37 1.63 -8.88
N ILE A 115 -9.97 2.89 -8.73
CA ILE A 115 -9.43 3.70 -9.83
C ILE A 115 -8.08 3.15 -10.30
N ARG A 116 -7.19 2.72 -9.39
CA ARG A 116 -5.89 2.11 -9.75
C ARG A 116 -6.08 0.82 -10.55
N ALA A 117 -6.92 -0.10 -10.04
CA ALA A 117 -7.26 -1.32 -10.74
C ALA A 117 -7.95 -1.01 -12.09
N GLY A 118 -8.82 -0.01 -12.09
CA GLY A 118 -9.50 0.54 -13.25
C GLY A 118 -8.56 1.02 -14.34
N LEU A 119 -7.55 1.82 -14.00
CA LEU A 119 -6.56 2.32 -14.94
C LEU A 119 -5.80 1.19 -15.63
N ASN A 120 -5.41 0.16 -14.88
CA ASN A 120 -4.77 -1.02 -15.47
C ASN A 120 -5.71 -1.72 -16.46
N ASN A 121 -6.96 -1.94 -16.04
CA ASN A 121 -7.98 -2.57 -16.89
C ASN A 121 -8.29 -1.72 -18.13
N LEU A 122 -8.32 -0.40 -18.04
CA LEU A 122 -8.52 0.49 -19.19
C LEU A 122 -7.45 0.29 -20.27
N ILE A 123 -6.17 0.18 -19.86
CA ILE A 123 -5.08 -0.05 -20.80
C ILE A 123 -5.17 -1.46 -21.42
N ILE A 124 -5.51 -2.47 -20.62
CA ILE A 124 -5.75 -3.84 -21.13
C ILE A 124 -6.89 -3.84 -22.14
N THR A 125 -8.03 -3.20 -21.82
CA THR A 125 -9.18 -3.09 -22.71
C THR A 125 -8.83 -2.32 -23.99
N CYS A 126 -7.99 -1.28 -23.94
CA CYS A 126 -7.48 -0.63 -25.16
C CYS A 126 -6.78 -1.63 -26.08
N GLU A 127 -5.92 -2.50 -25.54
CA GLU A 127 -5.20 -3.49 -26.33
C GLU A 127 -6.13 -4.57 -26.89
N GLU A 128 -7.10 -5.05 -26.11
CA GLU A 128 -8.11 -6.02 -26.53
C GLU A 128 -8.96 -5.50 -27.70
N PHE A 129 -9.38 -4.23 -27.61
CA PHE A 129 -10.18 -3.56 -28.64
C PHE A 129 -9.33 -2.93 -29.75
N LYS A 130 -7.99 -3.04 -29.66
CA LYS A 130 -7.02 -2.43 -30.60
C LYS A 130 -7.22 -0.92 -30.75
N ALA A 131 -7.62 -0.26 -29.67
CA ALA A 131 -7.75 1.19 -29.61
C ALA A 131 -6.36 1.83 -29.63
N LYS A 132 -6.15 2.78 -30.53
CA LYS A 132 -4.92 3.56 -30.67
C LYS A 132 -4.91 4.78 -29.75
N SER A 133 -6.07 5.32 -29.37
CA SER A 133 -6.18 6.47 -28.49
C SER A 133 -7.25 6.33 -27.40
N ILE A 134 -6.92 6.82 -26.20
CA ILE A 134 -7.87 6.90 -25.09
C ILE A 134 -7.84 8.28 -24.44
N ALA A 135 -9.02 8.83 -24.16
CA ALA A 135 -9.21 10.01 -23.34
C ALA A 135 -9.72 9.61 -21.95
N ILE A 136 -8.97 9.99 -20.92
CA ILE A 136 -9.23 9.68 -19.52
C ILE A 136 -9.51 11.02 -18.80
N PRO A 137 -10.67 11.22 -18.17
CA PRO A 137 -10.88 12.42 -17.38
C PRO A 137 -10.08 12.32 -16.07
N LEU A 138 -10.07 13.39 -15.29
CA LEU A 138 -9.50 13.34 -13.94
C LEU A 138 -10.45 12.62 -12.96
N ILE A 139 -10.56 11.30 -13.14
CA ILE A 139 -11.45 10.40 -12.37
C ILE A 139 -11.27 10.64 -10.87
N GLY A 140 -12.37 10.71 -10.11
CA GLY A 140 -12.36 11.00 -8.68
C GLY A 140 -12.45 12.49 -8.31
N SER A 141 -11.96 13.40 -9.15
CA SER A 141 -11.88 14.83 -8.77
C SER A 141 -13.19 15.63 -8.89
N GLY A 142 -14.21 15.05 -9.53
CA GLY A 142 -15.53 15.67 -9.72
C GLY A 142 -16.51 15.31 -8.60
N SER A 143 -17.57 14.59 -8.96
CA SER A 143 -18.65 14.20 -8.03
C SER A 143 -18.22 13.37 -6.81
N LEU A 144 -17.02 12.76 -6.87
CA LEU A 144 -16.43 12.02 -5.76
C LEU A 144 -15.60 12.89 -4.79
N GLY A 145 -15.36 14.16 -5.13
CA GLY A 145 -14.82 15.17 -4.22
C GLY A 145 -13.34 15.06 -3.87
N PHE A 146 -12.56 14.22 -4.57
CA PHE A 146 -11.13 14.11 -4.30
C PHE A 146 -10.36 15.35 -4.77
N PRO A 147 -9.29 15.77 -4.07
CA PRO A 147 -8.43 16.84 -4.55
C PRO A 147 -7.86 16.52 -5.94
N THR A 148 -7.99 17.45 -6.88
CA THR A 148 -7.47 17.35 -8.24
C THR A 148 -5.99 16.94 -8.29
N SER A 149 -5.16 17.56 -7.45
CA SER A 149 -3.72 17.26 -7.41
C SER A 149 -3.43 15.83 -6.96
N LEU A 150 -4.27 15.26 -6.10
CA LEU A 150 -4.18 13.87 -5.66
C LEU A 150 -4.55 12.92 -6.81
N MET A 151 -5.70 13.16 -7.45
CA MET A 151 -6.14 12.27 -8.54
C MET A 151 -5.21 12.35 -9.76
N ALA A 152 -4.59 13.50 -10.01
CA ALA A 152 -3.53 13.64 -11.00
C ALA A 152 -2.34 12.72 -10.68
N ASP A 153 -1.87 12.70 -9.43
CA ASP A 153 -0.77 11.81 -9.03
C ASP A 153 -1.16 10.34 -9.07
N VAL A 154 -2.37 9.99 -8.65
CA VAL A 154 -2.88 8.61 -8.72
C VAL A 154 -2.91 8.14 -10.16
N ILE A 155 -3.53 8.92 -11.06
CA ILE A 155 -3.66 8.55 -12.47
C ILE A 155 -2.29 8.45 -13.13
N LEU A 156 -1.47 9.50 -13.02
CA LEU A 156 -0.16 9.53 -13.69
C LEU A 156 0.80 8.49 -13.11
N GLY A 157 0.81 8.30 -11.79
CA GLY A 157 1.66 7.32 -11.11
C GLY A 157 1.28 5.87 -11.44
N THR A 158 -0.02 5.57 -11.51
CA THR A 158 -0.48 4.22 -11.91
C THR A 158 -0.21 3.95 -13.38
N LEU A 159 -0.44 4.92 -14.26
CA LEU A 159 -0.09 4.79 -15.68
C LEU A 159 1.43 4.58 -15.86
N HIS A 160 2.25 5.34 -15.12
CA HIS A 160 3.70 5.19 -15.14
C HIS A 160 4.12 3.77 -14.78
N GLN A 161 3.68 3.27 -13.63
CA GLN A 161 4.00 1.92 -13.17
C GLN A 161 3.53 0.84 -14.15
N PHE A 162 2.30 0.92 -14.62
CA PHE A 162 1.72 -0.12 -15.47
C PHE A 162 2.41 -0.18 -16.84
N LEU A 163 2.67 0.99 -17.44
CA LEU A 163 3.27 1.08 -18.77
C LEU A 163 4.76 0.72 -18.77
N GLU A 164 5.42 0.77 -17.62
CA GLU A 164 6.78 0.26 -17.43
C GLU A 164 6.81 -1.28 -17.45
N GLU A 165 5.81 -1.93 -16.86
CA GLU A 165 5.75 -3.39 -16.71
C GLU A 165 5.12 -4.12 -17.91
N VAL A 166 4.15 -3.51 -18.58
CA VAL A 166 3.31 -4.19 -19.59
C VAL A 166 3.52 -3.61 -21.00
N PRO A 167 3.90 -4.44 -22.00
CA PRO A 167 4.05 -3.97 -23.36
C PRO A 167 2.69 -3.67 -24.02
N THR A 168 2.50 -2.42 -24.44
CA THR A 168 1.41 -2.00 -25.33
C THR A 168 1.80 -2.16 -26.80
N ASN A 169 0.89 -2.70 -27.62
CA ASN A 169 1.10 -2.94 -29.05
C ASN A 169 0.25 -2.02 -29.93
N HIS A 170 -0.97 -1.70 -29.49
CA HIS A 170 -1.92 -0.91 -30.26
C HIS A 170 -2.10 0.50 -29.71
N LEU A 171 -2.10 0.65 -28.37
CA LEU A 171 -2.32 1.94 -27.73
C LEU A 171 -1.13 2.87 -27.97
N GLN A 172 -1.43 4.03 -28.55
CA GLN A 172 -0.46 5.02 -29.00
C GLN A 172 -0.67 6.39 -28.37
N LYS A 173 -1.85 6.69 -27.84
CA LYS A 173 -2.14 8.02 -27.29
C LYS A 173 -3.03 7.91 -26.05
N ILE A 174 -2.58 8.53 -24.96
CA ILE A 174 -3.35 8.70 -23.73
C ILE A 174 -3.51 10.20 -23.50
N GLN A 175 -4.75 10.66 -23.38
CA GLN A 175 -5.09 12.05 -23.13
C GLN A 175 -5.73 12.16 -21.74
N VAL A 176 -5.10 12.91 -20.83
CA VAL A 176 -5.73 13.27 -19.54
C VAL A 176 -6.49 14.57 -19.73
N VAL A 177 -7.81 14.52 -19.62
CA VAL A 177 -8.71 15.60 -20.04
C VAL A 177 -9.28 16.34 -18.84
N THR A 178 -9.31 17.67 -18.92
CA THR A 178 -9.94 18.55 -17.94
C THR A 178 -10.58 19.74 -18.63
N LEU A 179 -11.66 20.26 -18.06
CA LEU A 179 -12.30 21.52 -18.48
C LEU A 179 -11.66 22.75 -17.80
N ASP A 180 -10.87 22.53 -16.74
CA ASP A 180 -10.27 23.59 -15.94
C ASP A 180 -8.85 23.92 -16.45
N GLU A 181 -8.65 25.18 -16.85
CA GLU A 181 -7.37 25.71 -17.35
C GLU A 181 -6.24 25.59 -16.32
N GLN A 182 -6.48 25.88 -15.04
CA GLN A 182 -5.44 25.81 -14.02
C GLN A 182 -5.01 24.37 -13.79
N VAL A 183 -5.98 23.44 -13.78
CA VAL A 183 -5.71 22.00 -13.69
C VAL A 183 -4.95 21.51 -14.92
N PHE A 184 -5.31 21.98 -16.12
CA PHE A 184 -4.63 21.65 -17.36
C PHE A 184 -3.15 22.05 -17.32
N GLN A 185 -2.85 23.29 -16.91
CA GLN A 185 -1.48 23.77 -16.79
C GLN A 185 -0.69 22.95 -15.75
N ALA A 186 -1.31 22.64 -14.61
CA ALA A 186 -0.68 21.81 -13.58
C ALA A 186 -0.40 20.38 -14.05
N LEU A 187 -1.34 19.76 -14.78
CA LEU A 187 -1.17 18.43 -15.37
C LEU A 187 -0.05 18.42 -16.41
N LYS A 188 0.04 19.46 -17.24
CA LYS A 188 1.10 19.58 -18.25
C LYS A 188 2.49 19.56 -17.60
N VAL A 189 2.71 20.42 -16.60
CA VAL A 189 3.96 20.45 -15.82
C VAL A 189 4.22 19.10 -15.16
N ARG A 190 3.18 18.49 -14.56
CA ARG A 190 3.35 17.21 -13.85
C ARG A 190 3.71 16.05 -14.77
N ILE A 191 3.17 16.02 -15.99
CA ILE A 191 3.51 15.02 -17.02
C ILE A 191 4.97 15.19 -17.46
N GLU A 192 5.41 16.44 -17.64
CA GLU A 192 6.79 16.78 -17.99
C GLU A 192 7.80 16.41 -16.88
N ASP A 193 7.40 16.50 -15.61
CA ASP A 193 8.23 16.16 -14.44
C ASP A 193 8.43 14.65 -14.22
N ILE A 194 7.60 13.80 -14.83
CA ILE A 194 7.69 12.34 -14.67
C ILE A 194 8.67 11.78 -15.69
N ASP A 195 9.56 10.89 -15.23
CA ASP A 195 10.50 10.20 -16.11
C ASP A 195 9.78 9.09 -16.91
N TRP A 196 9.49 9.41 -18.18
CA TRP A 196 8.94 8.47 -19.15
C TRP A 196 10.04 7.84 -20.05
N ASP A 197 11.30 7.82 -19.62
CA ASP A 197 12.43 7.31 -20.42
C ASP A 197 12.31 5.82 -20.77
N PHE A 198 11.62 5.03 -19.94
CA PHE A 198 11.25 3.66 -20.28
C PHE A 198 10.35 3.59 -21.52
N ALA A 199 9.56 4.63 -21.78
CA ALA A 199 8.79 4.80 -23.00
C ALA A 199 9.64 5.39 -24.16
N LYS A 200 10.78 6.05 -23.88
CA LYS A 200 11.73 6.55 -24.90
C LYS A 200 12.52 5.44 -25.60
N GLY A 201 12.63 4.25 -25.01
CA GLY A 201 13.13 3.04 -25.69
C GLY A 201 12.25 2.56 -26.86
N LYS A 202 11.07 3.16 -27.04
CA LYS A 202 10.13 2.94 -28.14
C LYS A 202 9.89 4.26 -28.91
N ASN A 203 10.95 4.81 -29.51
CA ASN A 203 11.03 5.94 -30.47
C ASN A 203 9.84 6.93 -30.47
N PHE A 204 10.06 8.19 -30.11
CA PHE A 204 9.03 9.24 -30.21
C PHE A 204 8.98 9.86 -31.61
N ALA A 205 7.78 10.01 -32.15
CA ALA A 205 7.48 10.88 -33.28
C ALA A 205 7.21 12.31 -32.77
N SER A 206 7.93 13.29 -33.29
CA SER A 206 7.68 14.72 -33.15
C SER A 206 6.36 15.13 -33.80
N GLU A 207 5.85 16.36 -33.59
CA GLU A 207 4.64 16.82 -34.30
C GLU A 207 4.81 16.81 -35.83
N GLU A 208 6.03 17.01 -36.33
CA GLU A 208 6.36 16.96 -37.75
C GLU A 208 6.20 15.54 -38.33
N ASP A 209 6.58 14.51 -37.56
CA ASP A 209 6.45 13.10 -37.96
C ASP A 209 4.97 12.64 -38.05
N TRP A 210 4.06 13.32 -37.34
CA TRP A 210 2.62 13.03 -37.36
C TRP A 210 1.89 13.64 -38.56
N GLU A 211 2.29 14.83 -39.00
CA GLU A 211 1.74 15.46 -40.21
C GLU A 211 2.11 14.66 -41.46
N GLU A 212 3.31 14.07 -41.49
CA GLU A 212 3.77 13.20 -42.58
C GLU A 212 2.99 11.87 -42.62
N PHE A 213 2.75 11.23 -41.47
CA PHE A 213 1.98 9.98 -41.37
C PHE A 213 0.49 10.14 -41.72
N LEU A 214 -0.14 11.26 -41.34
CA LEU A 214 -1.53 11.56 -41.71
C LEU A 214 -1.66 11.82 -43.21
N ALA A 215 -0.65 12.44 -43.84
CA ALA A 215 -0.61 12.61 -45.29
C ALA A 215 -0.46 11.28 -46.06
N GLU A 216 0.23 10.28 -45.50
CA GLU A 216 0.37 8.96 -46.11
C GLU A 216 -0.86 8.05 -45.96
N THR A 217 -1.68 8.25 -44.91
CA THR A 217 -2.79 7.34 -44.57
C THR A 217 -4.15 7.78 -45.10
N ASP A 218 -4.28 9.00 -45.62
CA ASP A 218 -5.50 9.49 -46.30
C ASP A 218 -5.73 8.87 -47.69
N SER A 219 -4.80 8.04 -48.19
CA SER A 219 -5.00 7.25 -49.39
C SER A 219 -4.89 5.76 -49.10
N GLU A 220 -6.00 5.10 -48.74
CA GLU A 220 -6.39 3.83 -49.36
C GLU A 220 -7.77 3.35 -48.90
N SER A 221 -8.62 3.03 -49.89
CA SER A 221 -9.91 2.37 -49.72
C SER A 221 -9.73 0.86 -49.46
N PRO A 222 -10.67 0.18 -48.79
CA PRO A 222 -10.44 -1.16 -48.27
C PRO A 222 -10.42 -2.22 -49.37
N VAL A 223 -9.34 -3.02 -49.44
CA VAL A 223 -9.25 -4.21 -50.30
C VAL A 223 -9.60 -5.48 -49.50
N SER A 224 -10.43 -6.31 -50.14
CA SER A 224 -10.93 -7.60 -49.66
C SER A 224 -9.84 -8.67 -49.66
N ASN A 225 -9.78 -9.52 -48.64
CA ASN A 225 -8.88 -10.69 -48.60
C ASN A 225 -9.64 -11.98 -48.92
N ASN A 226 -9.29 -12.60 -50.05
CA ASN A 226 -9.35 -14.05 -50.26
C ASN A 226 -7.93 -14.64 -50.08
N PRO A 227 -7.76 -15.82 -49.47
CA PRO A 227 -6.44 -16.39 -49.23
C PRO A 227 -5.95 -17.22 -50.42
N THR A 228 -4.66 -17.06 -50.77
CA THR A 228 -3.96 -17.91 -51.76
C THR A 228 -2.87 -18.73 -51.06
N LEU A 229 -2.85 -20.02 -51.37
CA LEU A 229 -1.88 -21.05 -50.97
C LEU A 229 -0.45 -20.74 -51.46
N GLY A 230 0.56 -21.00 -50.62
CA GLY A 230 1.98 -20.95 -51.00
C GLY A 230 2.85 -21.95 -50.23
N SER A 231 3.20 -23.05 -50.92
CA SER A 231 4.40 -23.94 -50.87
C SER A 231 5.00 -24.52 -49.57
N GLU A 232 5.37 -25.81 -49.68
CA GLU A 232 5.63 -26.83 -48.66
C GLU A 232 7.09 -27.11 -48.14
N PRO A 233 8.19 -26.33 -48.31
CA PRO A 233 9.50 -26.77 -47.79
C PRO A 233 9.83 -26.37 -46.33
N GLU A 234 9.22 -25.32 -45.77
CA GLU A 234 9.61 -24.78 -44.45
C GLU A 234 8.94 -25.48 -43.25
N ARG A 235 7.83 -26.19 -43.50
CA ARG A 235 7.03 -26.83 -42.44
C ARG A 235 7.79 -27.95 -41.71
N GLY A 236 8.61 -28.71 -42.45
CA GLY A 236 9.36 -29.85 -41.90
C GLY A 236 10.56 -29.47 -41.03
N ILE A 237 11.10 -28.25 -41.19
CA ILE A 237 12.21 -27.74 -40.35
C ILE A 237 11.63 -27.20 -39.04
N LEU A 238 10.57 -26.39 -39.11
CA LEU A 238 9.87 -25.88 -37.91
C LEU A 238 9.27 -27.01 -37.06
N GLU A 239 8.72 -28.06 -37.67
CA GLU A 239 8.16 -29.19 -36.91
C GLU A 239 9.21 -29.95 -36.08
N LYS A 240 10.46 -30.04 -36.57
CA LYS A 240 11.56 -30.66 -35.80
C LYS A 240 12.01 -29.80 -34.63
N GLU A 241 12.11 -28.48 -34.81
CA GLU A 241 12.47 -27.55 -33.74
C GLU A 241 11.39 -27.48 -32.65
N ILE A 242 10.11 -27.49 -33.05
CA ILE A 242 8.98 -27.53 -32.12
C ILE A 242 8.99 -28.85 -31.31
N GLU A 243 9.30 -29.97 -31.95
CA GLU A 243 9.36 -31.26 -31.26
C GLU A 243 10.53 -31.36 -30.27
N GLU A 244 11.68 -30.75 -30.60
CA GLU A 244 12.82 -30.67 -29.69
C GLU A 244 12.52 -29.76 -28.48
N LEU A 245 11.88 -28.61 -28.71
CA LEU A 245 11.42 -27.71 -27.63
C LEU A 245 10.39 -28.39 -26.73
N ARG A 246 9.48 -29.21 -27.27
CA ARG A 246 8.53 -30.00 -26.48
C ARG A 246 9.21 -31.01 -25.57
N LYS A 247 10.27 -31.70 -26.05
CA LYS A 247 11.08 -32.60 -25.22
C LYS A 247 11.83 -31.87 -24.11
N GLN A 248 12.40 -30.70 -24.41
CA GLN A 248 13.04 -29.86 -23.41
C GLN A 248 12.03 -29.38 -22.35
N LEU A 249 10.86 -28.92 -22.75
CA LEU A 249 9.80 -28.51 -21.83
C LEU A 249 9.34 -29.67 -20.93
N GLN A 250 9.23 -30.88 -21.47
CA GLN A 250 8.84 -32.06 -20.71
C GLN A 250 9.90 -32.44 -19.67
N THR A 251 11.19 -32.34 -20.01
CA THR A 251 12.29 -32.58 -19.08
C THR A 251 12.38 -31.51 -17.99
N PHE A 252 12.14 -30.24 -18.32
CA PHE A 252 12.03 -29.17 -17.32
C PHE A 252 10.86 -29.40 -16.35
N ARG A 253 9.67 -29.75 -16.84
CA ARG A 253 8.51 -30.08 -16.00
C ARG A 253 8.77 -31.27 -15.07
N GLN A 254 9.52 -32.28 -15.54
CA GLN A 254 9.92 -33.41 -14.69
C GLN A 254 10.92 -32.98 -13.60
N ARG A 255 11.86 -32.09 -13.91
CA ARG A 255 12.81 -31.54 -12.94
C ARG A 255 12.11 -30.67 -11.90
N GLU A 256 11.17 -29.84 -12.31
CA GLU A 256 10.31 -29.03 -11.43
C GLU A 256 9.51 -29.90 -10.46
N LYS A 257 8.81 -30.93 -10.96
CA LYS A 257 8.10 -31.90 -10.10
C LYS A 257 8.99 -32.64 -9.11
N ARG A 258 10.27 -32.84 -9.44
CA ARG A 258 11.25 -33.46 -8.54
C ARG A 258 11.72 -32.48 -7.47
N LEU A 259 11.94 -31.21 -7.83
CA LEU A 259 12.31 -30.15 -6.89
C LEU A 259 11.17 -29.84 -5.91
N LEU A 260 9.93 -29.76 -6.39
CA LEU A 260 8.75 -29.55 -5.54
C LEU A 260 8.61 -30.66 -4.49
N ARG A 261 8.74 -31.94 -4.89
CA ARG A 261 8.77 -33.05 -3.92
C ARG A 261 9.92 -32.96 -2.92
N LYS A 262 11.09 -32.51 -3.36
CA LYS A 262 12.24 -32.30 -2.46
C LYS A 262 11.98 -31.18 -1.45
N ILE A 263 11.30 -30.11 -1.88
CA ILE A 263 10.89 -29.01 -1.01
C ILE A 263 9.85 -29.50 0.00
N GLU A 264 8.84 -30.27 -0.43
CA GLU A 264 7.85 -30.86 0.48
C GLU A 264 8.48 -31.77 1.53
N GLU A 265 9.43 -32.63 1.13
CA GLU A 265 10.22 -33.47 2.04
C GLU A 265 10.99 -32.61 3.06
N LEU A 266 11.71 -31.59 2.60
CA LEU A 266 12.49 -30.70 3.47
C LEU A 266 11.59 -29.87 4.40
N VAL A 267 10.41 -29.46 3.96
CA VAL A 267 9.43 -28.74 4.80
C VAL A 267 8.91 -29.66 5.91
N LEU A 268 8.61 -30.92 5.60
CA LEU A 268 8.21 -31.91 6.60
C LEU A 268 9.33 -32.20 7.61
N GLU A 269 10.55 -32.39 7.11
CA GLU A 269 11.73 -32.62 7.94
C GLU A 269 12.02 -31.41 8.85
N ASN A 270 11.87 -30.19 8.34
CA ASN A 270 12.05 -28.97 9.12
C ASN A 270 10.92 -28.80 10.16
N LYS A 271 9.69 -29.22 9.85
CA LYS A 271 8.57 -29.23 10.81
C LYS A 271 8.80 -30.24 11.93
N GLU A 272 9.36 -31.40 11.61
CA GLU A 272 9.74 -32.44 12.57
C GLU A 272 10.95 -32.03 13.42
N LEU A 273 11.97 -31.39 12.82
CA LEU A 273 13.09 -30.81 13.56
C LEU A 273 12.63 -29.67 14.50
N LYS A 274 11.64 -28.88 14.08
CA LYS A 274 11.02 -27.84 14.92
C LYS A 274 10.14 -28.40 16.03
N SER A 275 9.49 -29.56 15.84
CA SER A 275 8.72 -30.22 16.90
C SER A 275 9.61 -30.95 17.90
N GLN A 276 10.78 -31.41 17.45
CA GLN A 276 11.80 -32.06 18.28
C GLN A 276 12.74 -31.08 18.99
N ALA A 277 12.81 -29.82 18.54
CA ALA A 277 13.42 -28.74 19.29
C ALA A 277 12.49 -28.37 20.46
N PRO A 278 12.83 -28.70 21.73
CA PRO A 278 12.05 -28.19 22.84
C PRO A 278 12.13 -26.66 22.76
N GLY A 279 10.97 -25.98 22.88
CA GLY A 279 10.88 -24.52 22.92
C GLY A 279 12.02 -23.98 23.77
N ALA A 280 12.88 -23.15 23.16
CA ALA A 280 14.11 -22.67 23.76
C ALA A 280 13.87 -22.30 25.22
N ASN A 281 14.57 -22.99 26.14
CA ASN A 281 14.44 -22.83 27.59
C ASN A 281 14.35 -21.34 27.97
N TRP A 282 13.13 -20.89 28.25
CA TRP A 282 12.87 -19.55 28.77
C TRP A 282 13.56 -19.44 30.13
N GLY A 283 14.55 -18.55 30.24
CA GLY A 283 15.20 -18.21 31.51
C GLY A 283 16.70 -18.55 31.69
N GLN A 284 17.44 -18.99 30.67
CA GLN A 284 18.91 -19.23 30.80
C GLN A 284 19.81 -18.31 29.96
N SER A 285 19.26 -17.48 29.08
CA SER A 285 20.04 -16.54 28.25
C SER A 285 20.16 -15.16 28.92
N GLN A 286 21.26 -14.43 28.68
CA GLN A 286 21.31 -13.02 29.10
C GLN A 286 20.24 -12.23 28.36
N PRO A 287 19.57 -11.24 28.97
CA PRO A 287 18.48 -10.49 28.33
C PRO A 287 18.82 -9.86 26.98
N ILE A 288 20.09 -9.53 26.75
CA ILE A 288 20.57 -9.01 25.46
C ILE A 288 20.64 -10.09 24.36
N ASP A 289 20.83 -11.35 24.74
CA ASP A 289 20.88 -12.48 23.79
C ASP A 289 19.46 -12.85 23.32
N LEU A 290 18.43 -12.59 24.14
CA LEU A 290 17.03 -12.67 23.71
C LEU A 290 16.72 -11.71 22.57
N TRP A 291 17.37 -10.54 22.57
CA TRP A 291 17.20 -9.55 21.51
C TRP A 291 18.03 -9.85 20.25
N ALA A 292 18.92 -10.85 20.28
CA ALA A 292 19.66 -11.36 19.12
C ALA A 292 18.93 -12.52 18.40
N ARG A 293 17.70 -12.82 18.80
CA ARG A 293 16.88 -13.88 18.21
C ARG A 293 16.45 -13.55 16.78
N VAL A 294 16.50 -14.54 15.90
CA VAL A 294 16.08 -14.41 14.48
C VAL A 294 14.56 -14.37 14.30
N ASP A 295 13.79 -14.65 15.35
CA ASP A 295 12.32 -14.74 15.31
C ASP A 295 11.61 -13.56 15.97
N LEU A 296 12.34 -12.49 16.37
CA LEU A 296 11.74 -11.28 16.94
C LEU A 296 10.92 -10.50 15.90
N PRO A 297 9.91 -9.72 16.33
CA PRO A 297 9.30 -8.69 15.49
C PRO A 297 10.35 -7.84 14.79
N SER A 298 10.20 -7.66 13.48
CA SER A 298 11.21 -7.00 12.64
C SER A 298 11.71 -5.65 13.17
N PRO A 299 10.88 -4.71 13.70
CA PRO A 299 11.39 -3.48 14.33
C PRO A 299 12.37 -3.71 15.48
N LEU A 300 12.16 -4.75 16.27
CA LEU A 300 13.06 -5.14 17.38
C LEU A 300 14.30 -5.88 16.86
N ALA A 301 14.15 -6.66 15.78
CA ALA A 301 15.26 -7.34 15.12
C ALA A 301 16.21 -6.37 14.41
N TYR A 302 15.71 -5.28 13.80
CA TYR A 302 16.56 -4.23 13.23
C TYR A 302 17.30 -3.42 14.29
N ALA A 303 16.80 -3.39 15.52
CA ALA A 303 17.48 -2.81 16.68
C ALA A 303 18.57 -3.73 17.27
N GLN A 304 19.03 -4.76 16.53
CA GLN A 304 19.92 -5.80 17.06
C GLN A 304 21.33 -5.34 17.43
N ASN A 305 21.60 -5.55 18.72
CA ASN A 305 22.87 -5.68 19.44
C ASN A 305 23.99 -4.64 19.20
N LEU A 306 23.96 -3.57 20.02
CA LEU A 306 25.07 -2.62 20.22
C LEU A 306 26.38 -3.26 20.70
N ARG A 307 26.35 -4.54 21.11
CA ARG A 307 27.51 -5.31 21.57
C ARG A 307 28.14 -6.17 20.47
N MET A 308 27.49 -6.38 19.31
CA MET A 308 27.92 -7.43 18.35
C MET A 308 28.25 -6.98 16.92
N ALA A 309 28.08 -5.71 16.53
CA ALA A 309 28.17 -5.37 15.11
C ALA A 309 29.43 -4.61 14.65
N GLU A 310 30.18 -3.88 15.49
CA GLU A 310 31.37 -3.17 14.99
C GLU A 310 32.49 -3.01 16.03
N THR A 311 33.73 -3.21 15.58
CA THR A 311 34.94 -2.79 16.28
C THR A 311 35.10 -1.27 16.33
N ASP A 312 34.23 -0.53 15.64
CA ASP A 312 34.20 0.93 15.56
C ASP A 312 33.12 1.53 16.50
N PRO A 313 33.53 2.20 17.60
CA PRO A 313 32.59 2.84 18.53
C PRO A 313 31.68 3.88 17.89
N ASN A 314 32.14 4.55 16.82
CA ASN A 314 31.36 5.59 16.15
C ASN A 314 30.15 5.02 15.41
N ARG A 315 30.33 3.89 14.72
CA ARG A 315 29.25 3.23 14.00
C ARG A 315 28.26 2.55 14.96
N CYS A 316 28.76 1.96 16.05
CA CYS A 316 27.93 1.50 17.17
C CYS A 316 27.09 2.63 17.79
N HIS A 317 27.67 3.82 17.96
CA HIS A 317 26.96 4.99 18.48
C HIS A 317 25.84 5.47 17.54
N ILE A 318 26.04 5.47 16.22
CA ILE A 318 24.98 5.81 15.25
C ILE A 318 23.85 4.76 15.30
N ASN A 319 24.20 3.48 15.31
CA ASN A 319 23.23 2.39 15.40
C ASN A 319 22.40 2.48 16.69
N MET A 320 23.03 2.86 17.81
CA MET A 320 22.34 3.13 19.09
C MET A 320 21.29 4.23 18.97
N LEU A 321 21.62 5.37 18.35
CA LEU A 321 20.68 6.48 18.20
C LEU A 321 19.45 6.09 17.38
N ASN A 322 19.63 5.27 16.34
CA ASN A 322 18.56 4.75 15.51
C ASN A 322 17.73 3.70 16.26
N ALA A 323 18.39 2.77 16.95
CA ALA A 323 17.73 1.72 17.72
C ALA A 323 16.84 2.29 18.84
N ILE A 324 17.31 3.32 19.57
CA ILE A 324 16.50 4.02 20.59
C ILE A 324 15.23 4.60 19.97
N GLY A 325 15.34 5.24 18.80
CA GLY A 325 14.19 5.82 18.12
C GLY A 325 13.18 4.78 17.64
N ILE A 326 13.65 3.71 16.99
CA ILE A 326 12.80 2.63 16.48
C ILE A 326 12.05 1.95 17.63
N VAL A 327 12.79 1.55 18.67
CA VAL A 327 12.21 0.80 19.80
C VAL A 327 11.22 1.65 20.60
N SER A 328 11.55 2.91 20.87
CA SER A 328 10.66 3.79 21.64
C SER A 328 9.34 4.03 20.91
N LYS A 329 9.39 4.24 19.59
CA LYS A 329 8.19 4.45 18.78
C LYS A 329 7.39 3.16 18.62
N TYR A 330 8.05 2.01 18.43
CA TYR A 330 7.39 0.71 18.34
C TYR A 330 6.55 0.42 19.59
N PHE A 331 7.14 0.49 20.79
CA PHE A 331 6.38 0.24 22.02
C PHE A 331 5.24 1.24 22.23
N SER A 332 5.44 2.50 21.83
CA SER A 332 4.41 3.54 21.93
C SER A 332 3.25 3.26 20.96
N ALA A 333 3.55 2.79 19.75
CA ALA A 333 2.54 2.41 18.77
C ALA A 333 1.72 1.20 19.22
N LEU A 334 2.34 0.21 19.88
CA LEU A 334 1.61 -0.93 20.43
C LEU A 334 0.54 -0.50 21.44
N ILE A 335 0.88 0.41 22.35
CA ILE A 335 -0.07 0.88 23.35
C ILE A 335 -1.12 1.85 22.78
N CYS A 336 -0.78 2.62 21.73
CA CYS A 336 -1.77 3.36 20.96
C CYS A 336 -2.78 2.44 20.28
N ALA A 337 -2.32 1.36 19.64
CA ALA A 337 -3.18 0.37 19.00
C ALA A 337 -4.11 -0.30 20.01
N GLU A 338 -3.59 -0.68 21.18
CA GLU A 338 -4.39 -1.27 22.25
C GLU A 338 -5.45 -0.28 22.78
N TYR A 339 -5.10 1.01 22.89
CA TYR A 339 -6.04 2.06 23.33
C TYR A 339 -7.14 2.34 22.31
N LEU A 340 -6.78 2.36 21.02
CA LEU A 340 -7.72 2.48 19.93
C LEU A 340 -8.68 1.30 19.92
N HIS A 341 -8.15 0.08 20.04
CA HIS A 341 -8.95 -1.14 20.13
C HIS A 341 -9.88 -1.14 21.36
N ALA A 342 -9.42 -0.59 22.48
CA ALA A 342 -10.21 -0.38 23.68
C ALA A 342 -11.29 0.72 23.55
N GLY A 343 -11.48 1.28 22.35
CA GLY A 343 -12.51 2.27 22.04
C GLY A 343 -12.17 3.69 22.49
N CYS A 344 -10.90 4.01 22.71
CA CYS A 344 -10.45 5.35 23.14
C CYS A 344 -11.25 5.88 24.34
N PHE A 345 -11.44 5.04 25.36
CA PHE A 345 -12.46 5.21 26.40
C PHE A 345 -12.33 6.46 27.30
N SER A 346 -11.26 7.27 27.18
CA SER A 346 -11.04 8.46 28.02
C SER A 346 -11.07 9.74 27.19
N GLU A 347 -12.16 10.51 27.28
CA GLU A 347 -12.34 11.76 26.53
C GLU A 347 -11.30 12.85 26.88
N GLU A 348 -10.89 12.90 28.15
CA GLU A 348 -9.84 13.82 28.61
C GLU A 348 -8.51 13.50 27.92
N LEU A 349 -8.10 12.23 27.97
CA LEU A 349 -6.88 11.77 27.29
C LEU A 349 -6.98 11.97 25.78
N ASN A 350 -8.12 11.66 25.15
CA ASN A 350 -8.32 11.88 23.72
C ASN A 350 -8.08 13.34 23.33
N SER A 351 -8.53 14.28 24.16
CA SER A 351 -8.33 15.71 23.92
C SER A 351 -6.86 16.12 24.03
N GLU A 352 -6.15 15.55 25.00
CA GLU A 352 -4.73 15.75 25.21
C GLU A 352 -3.89 15.18 24.05
N LEU A 353 -4.20 13.96 23.60
CA LEU A 353 -3.54 13.29 22.48
C LEU A 353 -3.79 14.04 21.17
N ARG A 354 -5.04 14.45 20.89
CA ARG A 354 -5.38 15.28 19.71
C ARG A 354 -4.61 16.58 19.71
N HIS A 355 -4.53 17.25 20.85
CA HIS A 355 -3.72 18.46 20.97
C HIS A 355 -2.26 18.13 20.65
N ARG A 356 -1.69 17.08 21.24
CA ARG A 356 -0.29 16.72 21.00
C ARG A 356 -0.01 16.40 19.54
N PHE A 357 -0.83 15.58 18.89
CA PHE A 357 -0.61 15.18 17.48
C PHE A 357 -0.74 16.35 16.50
N ARG A 358 -1.52 17.40 16.83
CA ARG A 358 -1.66 18.62 16.02
C ARG A 358 -0.52 19.64 16.16
N GLN A 359 0.30 19.55 17.21
CA GLN A 359 1.44 20.48 17.41
C GLN A 359 2.62 20.22 16.46
N GLY A 360 2.46 19.30 15.50
CA GLY A 360 3.47 18.95 14.52
C GLY A 360 4.35 17.77 14.98
N PRO A 361 5.54 17.60 14.37
CA PRO A 361 6.47 16.49 14.59
C PRO A 361 6.48 15.85 15.98
N MET A 362 6.36 14.52 16.02
CA MET A 362 6.56 13.77 17.26
C MET A 362 8.02 13.35 17.44
N THR A 363 8.66 13.98 18.42
CA THR A 363 9.95 13.52 18.95
C THR A 363 9.80 12.19 19.69
N ASP A 364 10.87 11.42 19.84
CA ASP A 364 10.84 10.17 20.61
C ASP A 364 10.34 10.39 22.05
N GLY A 365 10.69 11.52 22.66
CA GLY A 365 10.20 11.86 24.00
C GLY A 365 8.70 12.08 24.05
N SER A 366 8.13 12.60 22.96
CA SER A 366 6.69 12.76 22.83
C SER A 366 6.00 11.41 22.68
N TRP A 367 6.61 10.46 21.96
CA TRP A 367 6.08 9.10 21.84
C TRP A 367 6.07 8.36 23.17
N VAL A 368 7.19 8.39 23.92
CA VAL A 368 7.26 7.81 25.27
C VAL A 368 6.24 8.47 26.21
N TRP A 369 6.05 9.78 26.09
CA TRP A 369 5.03 10.50 26.84
C TRP A 369 3.61 10.01 26.50
N VAL A 370 3.28 9.84 25.21
CA VAL A 370 1.99 9.29 24.77
C VAL A 370 1.75 7.91 25.38
N GLY A 371 2.74 7.01 25.27
CA GLY A 371 2.63 5.67 25.85
C GLY A 371 2.38 5.70 27.36
N LYS A 372 3.08 6.57 28.09
CA LYS A 372 2.84 6.78 29.53
C LYS A 372 1.44 7.31 29.84
N ARG A 373 0.94 8.30 29.10
CA ARG A 373 -0.40 8.87 29.33
C ARG A 373 -1.49 7.83 29.09
N ILE A 374 -1.37 7.06 28.02
CA ILE A 374 -2.29 5.97 27.71
C ILE A 374 -2.25 4.88 28.79
N ALA A 375 -1.05 4.42 29.19
CA ALA A 375 -0.91 3.42 30.25
C ALA A 375 -1.54 3.88 31.56
N LYS A 376 -1.37 5.15 31.91
CA LYS A 376 -1.99 5.75 33.10
C LYS A 376 -3.51 5.76 33.00
N ALA A 377 -4.09 6.07 31.84
CA ALA A 377 -5.53 6.00 31.64
C ALA A 377 -6.09 4.56 31.77
N PHE A 378 -5.38 3.55 31.26
CA PHE A 378 -5.75 2.14 31.49
C PHE A 378 -5.74 1.80 32.98
N TYR A 379 -4.69 2.20 33.70
CA TYR A 379 -4.60 1.99 35.15
C TYR A 379 -5.71 2.70 35.93
N ASP A 380 -5.97 3.97 35.64
CA ASP A 380 -6.97 4.78 36.34
C ASP A 380 -8.41 4.28 36.10
N ALA A 381 -8.65 3.68 34.94
CA ALA A 381 -9.93 3.06 34.58
C ALA A 381 -10.08 1.61 35.09
N ASP A 382 -9.09 1.06 35.80
CA ASP A 382 -9.00 -0.37 36.17
C ASP A 382 -9.21 -1.30 34.97
N PHE A 383 -8.71 -0.88 33.80
CA PHE A 383 -8.90 -1.57 32.54
C PHE A 383 -7.63 -2.27 32.12
N CYS A 384 -7.74 -3.54 31.74
CA CYS A 384 -6.65 -4.29 31.12
C CYS A 384 -6.67 -4.07 29.60
N GLY A 385 -5.53 -4.25 28.93
CA GLY A 385 -5.53 -4.41 27.47
C GLY A 385 -6.53 -5.52 27.08
N GLN A 386 -7.40 -5.23 26.12
CA GLN A 386 -8.46 -6.15 25.69
C GLN A 386 -7.90 -7.32 24.89
N LEU A 387 -6.89 -7.09 24.04
CA LEU A 387 -6.30 -8.12 23.19
C LEU A 387 -4.87 -8.46 23.64
N VAL A 388 -4.11 -7.44 24.07
CA VAL A 388 -2.75 -7.59 24.56
C VAL A 388 -2.63 -7.02 25.97
N ARG A 389 -3.10 -7.81 26.95
CA ARG A 389 -3.10 -7.44 28.38
C ARG A 389 -1.74 -6.95 28.89
N GLU A 390 -0.66 -7.50 28.34
CA GLU A 390 0.71 -7.17 28.74
C GLU A 390 1.16 -5.80 28.24
N VAL A 391 0.54 -5.22 27.21
CA VAL A 391 0.98 -3.95 26.64
C VAL A 391 0.82 -2.81 27.65
N PRO A 392 -0.35 -2.52 28.25
CA PRO A 392 -0.45 -1.47 29.27
C PRO A 392 0.37 -1.78 30.53
N ARG A 393 0.39 -3.04 30.98
CA ARG A 393 1.14 -3.50 32.16
C ARG A 393 2.66 -3.40 31.99
N ALA A 394 3.14 -3.44 30.75
CA ALA A 394 4.54 -3.21 30.45
C ALA A 394 4.94 -1.76 30.69
N TRP A 395 4.02 -0.79 30.81
CA TRP A 395 4.34 0.62 31.06
C TRP A 395 4.10 1.05 32.50
N ILE A 396 3.10 0.49 33.18
CA ILE A 396 2.71 0.85 34.54
C ILE A 396 2.41 -0.42 35.37
N THR A 397 2.89 -0.44 36.61
CA THR A 397 2.70 -1.57 37.53
C THR A 397 1.29 -1.57 38.14
N GLU A 398 0.89 -2.69 38.72
CA GLU A 398 -0.38 -2.81 39.46
C GLU A 398 -0.47 -1.86 40.67
N ARG A 399 0.67 -1.28 41.11
CA ARG A 399 0.71 -0.27 42.18
C ARG A 399 0.59 1.17 41.67
N GLY A 400 0.47 1.37 40.36
CA GLY A 400 0.40 2.70 39.74
C GLY A 400 1.77 3.38 39.57
N GLU A 401 2.86 2.64 39.81
CA GLU A 401 4.24 3.10 39.60
C GLU A 401 4.68 2.82 38.15
N TRP A 402 5.55 3.66 37.58
CA TRP A 402 6.11 3.37 36.25
C TRP A 402 6.92 2.08 36.27
N SER A 403 6.75 1.26 35.23
CA SER A 403 7.51 0.02 35.10
C SER A 403 8.98 0.29 34.75
N GLY A 404 9.83 -0.72 34.96
CA GLY A 404 11.23 -0.66 34.52
C GLY A 404 11.40 -0.44 33.01
N LEU A 405 10.47 -0.92 32.18
CA LEU A 405 10.48 -0.65 30.73
C LEU A 405 10.23 0.84 30.46
N SER A 406 9.19 1.41 31.07
CA SER A 406 8.79 2.80 30.91
C SER A 406 9.87 3.78 31.37
N GLU A 407 10.54 3.46 32.47
CA GLU A 407 11.68 4.21 32.98
C GLU A 407 12.91 4.08 32.06
N ALA A 408 13.22 2.88 31.61
CA ALA A 408 14.35 2.65 30.70
C ALA A 408 14.16 3.36 29.36
N LEU A 409 12.97 3.30 28.75
CA LEU A 409 12.65 4.03 27.51
C LEU A 409 12.82 5.55 27.69
N GLN A 410 12.32 6.10 28.79
CA GLN A 410 12.47 7.52 29.11
C GLN A 410 13.95 7.92 29.26
N GLN A 411 14.73 7.09 29.94
CA GLN A 411 16.15 7.36 30.18
C GLN A 411 16.96 7.25 28.88
N LEU A 412 16.69 6.25 28.03
CA LEU A 412 17.32 6.10 26.72
C LEU A 412 17.05 7.31 25.82
N VAL A 413 15.79 7.76 25.76
CA VAL A 413 15.43 8.97 25.00
C VAL A 413 16.08 10.22 25.61
N SER A 414 16.18 10.31 26.94
CA SER A 414 16.92 11.40 27.58
C SER A 414 18.40 11.40 27.21
N TYR A 415 19.05 10.24 27.06
CA TYR A 415 20.42 10.17 26.59
C TYR A 415 20.52 10.58 25.13
N ARG A 416 19.66 10.05 24.26
CA ARG A 416 19.56 10.44 22.84
C ARG A 416 19.43 11.95 22.67
N ASN A 417 18.57 12.60 23.47
CA ASN A 417 18.35 14.04 23.41
C ASN A 417 19.52 14.89 23.91
N ARG A 418 20.43 14.33 24.72
CA ARG A 418 21.64 15.02 25.22
C ARG A 418 22.83 14.88 24.28
N ILE A 419 22.75 13.95 23.32
CA ILE A 419 23.78 13.75 22.30
C ILE A 419 23.57 14.82 21.23
N HIS A 420 24.42 15.84 21.26
CA HIS A 420 24.41 16.94 20.29
C HIS A 420 25.68 16.99 19.42
N ASP A 421 26.71 16.24 19.80
CA ASP A 421 28.00 16.28 19.12
C ASP A 421 27.98 15.43 17.85
N PRO A 422 28.48 15.96 16.72
CA PRO A 422 28.62 15.17 15.51
C PRO A 422 29.65 14.05 15.72
N VAL A 423 29.36 12.87 15.18
CA VAL A 423 30.30 11.75 15.15
C VAL A 423 31.56 12.21 14.42
N ASN A 424 32.69 12.19 15.13
CA ASN A 424 33.97 12.69 14.64
C ASN A 424 35.02 11.56 14.67
N ALA A 425 36.23 11.84 14.18
CA ALA A 425 37.28 10.83 14.09
C ALA A 425 37.78 10.31 15.46
N ASP A 426 37.42 10.96 16.57
CA ASP A 426 37.78 10.54 17.93
C ASP A 426 36.66 9.67 18.54
N SER A 427 36.97 8.38 18.72
CA SER A 427 36.04 7.39 19.24
C SER A 427 35.84 7.45 20.76
N GLY A 428 36.59 8.29 21.49
CA GLY A 428 36.47 8.44 22.94
C GLY A 428 35.09 8.91 23.40
N HIS A 429 34.51 9.87 22.68
CA HIS A 429 33.17 10.40 22.97
C HIS A 429 32.07 9.38 22.71
N ALA A 430 32.16 8.64 21.59
CA ALA A 430 31.23 7.57 21.25
C ALA A 430 31.28 6.44 22.30
N SER A 431 32.48 6.07 22.75
CA SER A 431 32.69 5.05 23.77
C SER A 431 32.08 5.42 25.12
N ALA A 432 32.28 6.67 25.57
CA ALA A 432 31.70 7.16 26.82
C ALA A 432 30.15 7.14 26.81
N TRP A 433 29.53 7.50 25.68
CA TRP A 433 28.07 7.38 25.53
C TRP A 433 27.59 5.93 25.53
N LEU A 434 28.32 5.03 24.87
CA LEU A 434 27.99 3.60 24.86
C LEU A 434 28.07 3.00 26.27
N GLU A 435 29.06 3.36 27.09
CA GLU A 435 29.16 2.91 28.49
C GLU A 435 27.97 3.36 29.34
N LEU A 436 27.42 4.55 29.09
CA LEU A 436 26.25 5.07 29.80
C LEU A 436 24.93 4.45 29.32
N VAL A 437 24.79 4.23 28.00
CA VAL A 437 23.53 3.80 27.39
C VAL A 437 23.34 2.28 27.48
N LEU A 438 24.42 1.51 27.31
CA LEU A 438 24.34 0.05 27.20
C LEU A 438 23.69 -0.63 28.42
N PRO A 439 23.99 -0.24 29.68
CA PRO A 439 23.31 -0.84 30.84
C PRO A 439 21.80 -0.61 30.83
N VAL A 440 21.35 0.59 30.44
CA VAL A 440 19.93 0.95 30.36
C VAL A 440 19.26 0.23 29.19
N TRP A 441 19.98 0.08 28.07
CA TRP A 441 19.52 -0.72 26.92
C TRP A 441 19.27 -2.17 27.32
N VAL A 442 20.20 -2.79 28.05
CA VAL A 442 20.05 -4.16 28.56
C VAL A 442 18.86 -4.29 29.51
N GLN A 443 18.64 -3.29 30.37
CA GLN A 443 17.47 -3.25 31.25
C GLN A 443 16.16 -3.16 30.45
N MET A 444 16.10 -2.28 29.44
CA MET A 444 14.95 -2.19 28.53
C MET A 444 14.68 -3.53 27.84
N CYS A 445 15.72 -4.20 27.32
CA CYS A 445 15.60 -5.53 26.72
C CYS A 445 15.03 -6.56 27.70
N LYS A 446 15.47 -6.53 28.97
CA LYS A 446 14.97 -7.41 30.02
C LYS A 446 13.50 -7.15 30.34
N TYR A 447 13.10 -5.90 30.53
CA TYR A 447 11.73 -5.56 30.93
C TYR A 447 10.70 -5.76 29.80
N SER A 448 11.15 -5.76 28.55
CA SER A 448 10.31 -5.97 27.38
C SER A 448 10.14 -7.44 26.97
N GLU A 449 10.83 -8.38 27.64
CA GLU A 449 10.79 -9.82 27.34
C GLU A 449 9.36 -10.36 27.09
N PRO A 450 8.32 -10.02 27.89
CA PRO A 450 6.97 -10.53 27.66
C PRO A 450 6.40 -10.16 26.28
N ILE A 451 6.74 -8.97 25.76
CA ILE A 451 6.26 -8.45 24.47
C ILE A 451 7.03 -9.08 23.29
N THR A 452 8.22 -9.64 23.52
CA THR A 452 9.00 -10.34 22.48
C THR A 452 8.37 -11.66 22.02
N SER A 453 7.33 -12.14 22.74
CA SER A 453 6.55 -13.33 22.37
C SER A 453 5.52 -13.09 21.27
N TYR A 454 5.27 -11.84 20.90
CA TYR A 454 4.27 -11.46 19.90
C TYR A 454 4.87 -11.47 18.50
N GLU A 455 4.03 -11.71 17.51
CA GLU A 455 4.41 -11.78 16.11
C GLU A 455 3.78 -10.67 15.29
N LEU A 456 4.54 -10.11 14.36
CA LEU A 456 4.02 -9.16 13.38
C LEU A 456 3.59 -9.87 12.11
N LEU A 457 2.37 -9.58 11.68
CA LEU A 457 1.74 -10.12 10.49
C LEU A 457 1.35 -8.98 9.57
N PHE A 458 1.78 -9.07 8.32
CA PHE A 458 1.30 -8.19 7.26
C PHE A 458 0.31 -8.96 6.38
N ILE A 459 -0.88 -8.42 6.16
CA ILE A 459 -1.86 -9.01 5.25
C ILE A 459 -1.58 -8.47 3.85
N ASP A 460 -0.97 -9.28 2.98
CA ASP A 460 -0.60 -8.91 1.61
C ASP A 460 -1.85 -8.84 0.73
N GLN A 461 -2.62 -9.93 0.67
CA GLN A 461 -3.83 -10.03 -0.15
C GLN A 461 -4.88 -10.91 0.54
N ILE A 462 -6.15 -10.69 0.22
CA ILE A 462 -7.28 -11.53 0.64
C ILE A 462 -7.60 -12.45 -0.53
N SER A 463 -7.55 -13.77 -0.30
CA SER A 463 -7.52 -14.76 -1.39
C SER A 463 -8.86 -15.48 -1.64
N ASP A 464 -9.88 -15.30 -0.79
CA ASP A 464 -11.20 -15.92 -0.97
C ASP A 464 -12.33 -15.06 -0.36
N PHE A 465 -13.37 -14.77 -1.15
CA PHE A 465 -14.69 -14.34 -0.69
C PHE A 465 -15.67 -15.50 -0.97
N SER A 466 -15.65 -16.55 -0.16
CA SER A 466 -16.72 -17.55 -0.25
C SER A 466 -18.02 -16.91 0.24
N GLY A 467 -19.05 -16.95 -0.60
CA GLY A 467 -20.33 -16.22 -0.42
C GLY A 467 -21.24 -16.72 0.70
N ASP A 468 -20.73 -17.44 1.71
CA ASP A 468 -21.51 -17.94 2.83
C ASP A 468 -21.02 -17.35 4.16
N LEU A 469 -21.94 -16.70 4.87
CA LEU A 469 -21.82 -15.95 6.13
C LEU A 469 -21.37 -16.79 7.35
N GLY A 470 -20.31 -17.59 7.24
CA GLY A 470 -19.84 -18.42 8.35
C GLY A 470 -18.49 -19.12 8.27
N GLU A 471 -17.70 -19.02 7.18
CA GLU A 471 -16.44 -19.79 7.05
C GLU A 471 -15.16 -18.94 6.97
N GLU A 472 -14.04 -19.59 7.33
CA GLU A 472 -12.71 -19.01 7.44
C GLU A 472 -12.23 -18.35 6.15
N VAL A 473 -11.88 -17.05 6.23
CA VAL A 473 -11.29 -16.27 5.14
C VAL A 473 -9.81 -16.62 5.00
N SER A 474 -9.38 -16.84 3.76
CA SER A 474 -7.98 -17.14 3.42
C SER A 474 -7.21 -15.85 3.13
N TYR A 475 -6.13 -15.61 3.86
CA TYR A 475 -5.26 -14.46 3.73
C TYR A 475 -3.89 -14.88 3.23
N SER A 476 -3.36 -14.17 2.23
CA SER A 476 -1.92 -14.15 1.97
C SER A 476 -1.25 -13.22 2.98
N ILE A 477 -0.41 -13.78 3.84
CA ILE A 477 0.23 -13.08 4.94
C ILE A 477 1.75 -13.13 4.82
N LYS A 478 2.43 -12.16 5.42
CA LYS A 478 3.89 -12.19 5.64
C LYS A 478 4.16 -12.08 7.13
N ARG A 479 4.87 -13.05 7.70
CA ARG A 479 5.35 -12.98 9.08
C ARG A 479 6.62 -12.15 9.13
N LEU A 480 6.55 -10.97 9.73
CA LEU A 480 7.65 -10.02 9.82
C LEU A 480 8.50 -10.33 11.05
N ARG A 481 9.29 -11.40 10.94
CA ARG A 481 10.24 -11.81 11.98
C ARG A 481 11.67 -11.60 11.50
N GLY A 482 12.60 -11.39 12.43
CA GLY A 482 14.02 -11.24 12.13
C GLY A 482 14.35 -10.01 11.28
N GLY A 483 15.63 -9.88 10.91
CA GLY A 483 16.10 -8.88 9.96
C GLY A 483 16.00 -9.34 8.50
N PHE A 484 15.00 -10.18 8.16
CA PHE A 484 14.86 -10.70 6.80
C PHE A 484 14.37 -9.62 5.84
N PHE A 485 15.10 -9.44 4.73
CA PHE A 485 14.82 -8.43 3.71
C PHE A 485 13.54 -8.69 2.89
N VAL A 486 13.14 -9.95 2.73
CA VAL A 486 11.90 -10.35 2.04
C VAL A 486 11.29 -11.55 2.78
N PRO A 487 10.28 -11.32 3.63
CA PRO A 487 9.60 -12.41 4.33
C PRO A 487 8.77 -13.23 3.33
N PRO A 488 8.76 -14.57 3.44
CA PRO A 488 7.97 -15.42 2.57
C PRO A 488 6.48 -15.14 2.78
N SER A 489 5.71 -15.16 1.69
CA SER A 489 4.25 -15.15 1.76
C SER A 489 3.75 -16.53 2.18
N GLU A 490 2.86 -16.56 3.16
CA GLU A 490 2.20 -17.75 3.68
C GLU A 490 0.68 -17.57 3.56
N THR A 491 -0.07 -18.67 3.62
CA THR A 491 -1.53 -18.61 3.65
C THR A 491 -2.04 -18.88 5.06
N LEU A 492 -2.87 -17.98 5.58
CA LEU A 492 -3.48 -18.09 6.89
C LEU A 492 -5.00 -18.02 6.76
N LYS A 493 -5.70 -19.01 7.33
CA LYS A 493 -7.16 -19.05 7.39
C LYS A 493 -7.64 -18.52 8.74
N LEU A 494 -8.52 -17.53 8.72
CA LEU A 494 -9.06 -16.91 9.94
C LEU A 494 -10.55 -16.65 9.79
N ARG A 495 -11.28 -16.78 10.89
CA ARG A 495 -12.70 -16.36 10.97
C ARG A 495 -12.88 -14.86 11.19
N GLN A 496 -11.79 -14.12 11.30
CA GLN A 496 -11.80 -12.67 11.45
C GLN A 496 -11.74 -12.01 10.07
N HIS A 497 -12.46 -10.91 9.88
CA HIS A 497 -12.35 -10.07 8.70
C HIS A 497 -11.22 -9.06 8.89
N LEU A 498 -10.08 -9.32 8.24
CA LEU A 498 -8.91 -8.46 8.26
C LEU A 498 -8.81 -7.66 6.97
N LYS A 499 -8.28 -6.45 7.06
CA LYS A 499 -7.97 -5.60 5.91
C LYS A 499 -6.58 -5.94 5.36
N SER A 500 -6.48 -6.06 4.02
CA SER A 500 -5.20 -6.13 3.29
C SER A 500 -4.42 -4.82 3.42
N GLY A 501 -3.10 -4.87 3.23
CA GLY A 501 -2.19 -3.75 3.36
C GLY A 501 -1.89 -3.34 4.81
N ARG A 502 -2.41 -4.06 5.81
CA ARG A 502 -2.29 -3.68 7.23
C ARG A 502 -1.42 -4.63 8.03
N LEU A 503 -0.80 -4.06 9.06
CA LEU A 503 -0.06 -4.78 10.09
C LEU A 503 -0.96 -5.16 11.25
N TYR A 504 -0.74 -6.38 11.74
CA TYR A 504 -1.40 -6.92 12.92
C TYR A 504 -0.37 -7.54 13.85
N LEU A 505 -0.63 -7.44 15.15
CA LEU A 505 0.12 -8.14 16.18
C LEU A 505 -0.67 -9.38 16.61
N GLN A 506 -0.02 -10.54 16.57
CA GLN A 506 -0.56 -11.81 17.05
C GLN A 506 0.15 -12.26 18.32
N SER A 507 -0.61 -12.69 19.31
CA SER A 507 -0.06 -13.36 20.48
C SER A 507 0.31 -14.81 20.15
N ALA A 508 1.41 -15.32 20.71
CA ALA A 508 1.72 -16.75 20.63
C ALA A 508 0.64 -17.65 21.26
N ASN A 509 -0.19 -17.10 22.16
CA ASN A 509 -1.16 -17.84 22.96
C ASN A 509 -2.63 -17.52 22.62
N SER A 510 -2.89 -16.59 21.69
CA SER A 510 -4.25 -16.23 21.25
C SER A 510 -4.32 -16.11 19.73
N PRO A 511 -5.38 -16.62 19.09
CA PRO A 511 -5.60 -16.40 17.66
C PRO A 511 -5.96 -14.95 17.32
N ASP A 512 -6.25 -14.10 18.32
CA ASP A 512 -6.69 -12.73 18.11
C ASP A 512 -5.58 -11.80 17.59
N LEU A 513 -5.98 -10.86 16.73
CA LEU A 513 -5.09 -9.97 16.00
C LEU A 513 -5.36 -8.50 16.33
N LEU A 514 -4.37 -7.83 16.90
CA LEU A 514 -4.45 -6.40 17.17
C LEU A 514 -4.00 -5.64 15.92
N SER A 515 -4.90 -4.88 15.28
CA SER A 515 -4.50 -4.02 14.18
C SER A 515 -3.57 -2.92 14.68
N LEU A 516 -2.43 -2.73 14.02
CA LEU A 516 -1.47 -1.68 14.35
C LEU A 516 -1.68 -0.39 13.53
N HIS A 517 -2.64 -0.40 12.61
CA HIS A 517 -3.04 0.78 11.86
C HIS A 517 -3.77 1.80 12.78
N PRO A 518 -3.58 3.12 12.61
CA PRO A 518 -2.69 3.78 11.64
C PRO A 518 -1.24 3.92 12.11
N PHE A 519 -0.93 3.49 13.33
CA PHE A 519 0.34 3.77 14.00
C PHE A 519 1.54 3.05 13.38
N LEU A 520 1.35 1.92 12.70
CA LEU A 520 2.41 1.17 12.04
C LEU A 520 1.93 0.63 10.69
N THR A 521 2.62 1.00 9.61
CA THR A 521 2.42 0.41 8.27
C THR A 521 3.68 -0.34 7.81
N TYR A 522 3.56 -1.17 6.77
CA TYR A 522 4.69 -1.88 6.15
C TYR A 522 4.79 -1.50 4.68
N GLU A 523 5.81 -0.72 4.32
CA GLU A 523 5.93 -0.09 3.01
C GLU A 523 7.27 -0.34 2.31
N TYR A 524 7.25 -0.12 0.99
CA TYR A 524 8.42 -0.22 0.12
C TYR A 524 9.31 1.02 0.19
N SER A 525 10.54 0.86 0.65
CA SER A 525 11.60 1.86 0.63
C SER A 525 12.34 1.82 -0.70
N ARG A 526 12.17 2.87 -1.50
CA ARG A 526 12.95 3.07 -2.75
C ARG A 526 14.43 3.39 -2.49
N VAL A 527 14.80 3.83 -1.28
CA VAL A 527 16.17 4.23 -0.92
C VAL A 527 17.06 3.02 -0.65
N THR A 528 16.50 2.01 0.00
CA THR A 528 17.16 0.72 0.26
C THR A 528 16.79 -0.34 -0.78
N ASN A 529 15.95 0.03 -1.76
CA ASN A 529 15.42 -0.84 -2.80
C ASN A 529 14.63 -2.06 -2.28
N ASN A 530 14.05 -1.96 -1.08
CA ASN A 530 13.46 -3.07 -0.33
C ASN A 530 12.16 -2.68 0.44
N ARG A 531 11.29 -3.64 0.77
CA ARG A 531 10.09 -3.44 1.62
C ARG A 531 10.48 -3.39 3.09
N GLU A 532 10.91 -2.21 3.56
CA GLU A 532 11.63 -2.07 4.84
C GLU A 532 11.14 -0.95 5.76
N THR A 533 10.23 -0.07 5.32
CA THR A 533 9.88 1.06 6.17
C THR A 533 8.62 0.75 6.96
N PHE A 534 8.83 0.56 8.27
CA PHE A 534 7.76 0.71 9.24
C PHE A 534 7.45 2.19 9.39
N CYS A 535 6.51 2.70 8.60
CA CYS A 535 6.10 4.08 8.70
C CYS A 535 5.22 4.21 9.96
N LEU A 536 5.74 4.89 10.98
CA LEU A 536 4.93 5.50 12.04
C LEU A 536 4.42 6.88 11.60
N ASP A 537 4.38 7.12 10.29
CA ASP A 537 4.34 8.45 9.65
C ASP A 537 2.94 9.05 9.59
N GLN A 538 1.93 8.34 10.11
CA GLN A 538 0.58 8.87 10.39
C GLN A 538 0.52 9.76 11.63
N ILE A 539 1.64 10.33 12.09
CA ILE A 539 1.65 11.54 12.93
C ILE A 539 2.67 12.52 12.35
N GLN A 540 2.13 13.42 11.53
CA GLN A 540 2.78 14.26 10.53
C GLN A 540 4.13 14.91 10.96
N HIS A 541 5.16 14.54 10.17
CA HIS A 541 6.43 15.23 9.88
C HIS A 541 7.49 15.37 10.98
N SER A 542 8.48 14.45 11.10
CA SER A 542 9.85 14.84 11.51
C SER A 542 10.95 14.09 10.73
N THR A 543 11.46 14.76 9.70
CA THR A 543 12.83 14.75 9.15
C THR A 543 13.81 13.62 9.55
N LEU A 544 13.82 12.54 8.77
CA LEU A 544 15.03 12.10 8.06
C LEU A 544 14.71 12.21 6.57
N HIS A 545 15.43 13.07 5.86
CA HIS A 545 15.18 13.34 4.45
C HIS A 545 15.63 12.18 3.56
N TYR A 546 14.66 11.49 2.96
CA TYR A 546 14.71 11.09 1.56
C TYR A 546 13.37 11.48 0.92
N LYS A 547 13.43 12.23 -0.19
CA LYS A 547 12.31 12.95 -0.82
C LYS A 547 11.36 11.99 -1.56
N ALA A 548 10.07 12.01 -1.16
CA ALA A 548 8.93 12.30 -2.05
C ALA A 548 7.69 12.60 -1.19
N PHE A 549 7.19 13.84 -1.26
CA PHE A 549 5.94 14.33 -0.65
C PHE A 549 4.71 13.60 -1.25
N ARG A 550 3.57 13.43 -0.56
CA ARG A 550 2.59 14.48 -0.20
C ARG A 550 1.60 13.95 0.86
N TYR A 551 1.35 14.71 1.93
CA TYR A 551 0.02 15.18 2.34
C TYR A 551 0.20 16.40 3.25
N ALA A 552 -0.78 17.31 3.20
CA ALA A 552 -0.91 18.54 3.98
C ALA A 552 0.02 19.73 3.64
N HIS A 553 -0.34 20.48 2.59
CA HIS A 553 -0.30 21.94 2.72
C HIS A 553 -1.58 22.59 2.17
N ARG A 554 -2.35 23.12 3.12
CA ARG A 554 -3.39 24.15 3.00
C ARG A 554 -4.60 23.83 2.10
N SER A 555 -5.66 23.31 2.72
CA SER A 555 -7.02 23.76 2.42
C SER A 555 -7.61 24.43 3.66
N SER A 556 -7.87 25.73 3.50
CA SER A 556 -8.85 26.57 4.19
C SER A 556 -9.42 26.08 5.53
N LEU A 557 -8.94 26.73 6.60
CA LEU A 557 -9.79 27.30 7.64
C LEU A 557 -10.96 28.06 6.99
N ASN A 558 -12.10 27.41 6.85
CA ASN A 558 -13.45 27.98 6.97
C ASN A 558 -14.46 26.83 6.93
N ASP A 559 -15.40 26.89 7.86
CA ASP A 559 -16.57 26.02 8.02
C ASP A 559 -16.35 24.70 8.80
N GLY A 560 -16.08 24.87 10.10
CA GLY A 560 -16.96 24.34 11.15
C GLY A 560 -17.23 22.83 11.25
N LYS A 561 -16.48 21.94 10.60
CA LYS A 561 -16.60 20.49 10.78
C LYS A 561 -15.30 19.86 11.26
N GLN A 562 -15.45 19.10 12.35
CA GLN A 562 -14.42 18.55 13.21
C GLN A 562 -13.68 17.38 12.53
N PHE A 563 -12.44 17.16 12.96
CA PHE A 563 -11.67 15.92 12.81
C PHE A 563 -12.20 14.83 13.76
N PRO A 564 -12.53 13.62 13.28
CA PRO A 564 -12.35 12.38 14.04
C PRO A 564 -11.00 11.68 13.76
N LEU A 565 -9.98 12.10 14.53
CA LEU A 565 -8.65 11.50 14.76
C LEU A 565 -7.65 11.43 13.61
#